data_AF-A0A847IS62-F1
#
_entry.id   AF-A0A847IS62-F1
#
_cell.length_a   1.000
_cell.length_b   1.000
_cell.length_c   1.000
_cell.angle_alpha   90.00
_cell.angle_beta   90.00
_cell.angle_gamma   90.00
#
_symmetry.space_group_name_H-M   'P 1'
#
loop_
_entity.id
_entity.type
_entity.pdbx_description
1 polymer ?
#
loop_
_entity_poly.entity_id
_entity_poly.type
_entity_poly.pdbx_seq_one_letter_code
_entity_poly.pdbx_strand_id
1 'polypeptide(L)' 'TARAESETIASSFMALYPQTAVYRIYENPYFKVTVGDFRTRSEAMRFMLEVRKTYPQAFITRESISYPPL' A
#
# COMPACT_ATOMS: atom_id res chain seq x y z
N THR A 1 -3.99 -14.05 -12.09
CA THR A 1 -5.26 -13.78 -11.36
C THR A 1 -5.01 -12.63 -10.40
N ALA A 2 -5.95 -11.69 -10.25
CA ALA A 2 -5.74 -10.45 -9.49
C ALA A 2 -5.24 -10.67 -8.04
N ARG A 3 -5.64 -11.80 -7.42
CA ARG A 3 -5.14 -12.22 -6.11
C ARG A 3 -3.63 -12.49 -6.11
N ALA A 4 -3.15 -13.32 -7.02
CA ALA A 4 -1.73 -13.70 -7.09
C ALA A 4 -0.84 -12.49 -7.40
N GLU A 5 -1.30 -11.58 -8.27
CA GLU A 5 -0.58 -10.33 -8.55
C GLU A 5 -0.47 -9.45 -7.30
N SER A 6 -1.57 -9.26 -6.57
CA SER A 6 -1.55 -8.47 -5.32
C SER A 6 -0.60 -9.05 -4.26
N GLU A 7 -0.47 -10.38 -4.22
CA GLU A 7 0.42 -11.09 -3.30
C GLU A 7 1.89 -10.94 -3.67
N THR A 8 2.22 -11.07 -4.96
CA THR A 8 3.57 -10.84 -5.46
C THR A 8 4.01 -9.40 -5.25
N ILE A 9 3.11 -8.43 -5.49
CA ILE A 9 3.37 -7.01 -5.27
C ILE A 9 3.62 -6.74 -3.79
N ALA A 10 2.74 -7.21 -2.90
CA ALA A 10 2.90 -7.02 -1.45
C ALA A 10 4.19 -7.66 -0.93
N SER A 11 4.53 -8.86 -1.38
CA SER A 11 5.74 -9.57 -0.97
C SER A 11 7.01 -8.87 -1.47
N SER A 12 7.01 -8.44 -2.73
CA SER A 12 8.10 -7.62 -3.30
C SER A 12 8.26 -6.30 -2.55
N PHE A 13 7.14 -5.67 -2.18
CA PHE A 13 7.15 -4.44 -1.39
C PHE A 13 7.71 -4.65 0.02
N MET A 14 7.30 -5.72 0.71
CA MET A 14 7.84 -6.06 2.04
C MET A 14 9.34 -6.34 1.98
N ALA A 15 9.82 -6.99 0.91
CA ALA A 15 11.25 -7.22 0.70
C ALA A 15 12.03 -5.93 0.44
N LEU A 16 11.47 -4.99 -0.33
CA LEU A 16 12.09 -3.70 -0.64
C LEU A 16 12.02 -2.72 0.53
N TYR A 17 10.92 -2.74 1.29
CA TYR A 17 10.59 -1.79 2.36
C TYR A 17 10.17 -2.53 3.63
N PRO A 18 11.09 -3.23 4.32
CA PRO A 18 10.77 -4.02 5.51
C PRO A 18 10.30 -3.17 6.71
N GLN A 19 10.56 -1.86 6.68
CA GLN A 19 10.14 -0.89 7.69
C GLN A 19 8.75 -0.28 7.40
N THR A 20 8.15 -0.57 6.24
CA THR A 20 6.86 0.00 5.83
C THR A 20 5.78 -1.07 5.99
N ALA A 21 4.74 -0.75 6.76
CA ALA A 21 3.60 -1.65 6.92
C ALA A 21 2.88 -1.84 5.58
N VAL A 22 2.67 -3.10 5.17
CA VAL A 22 1.95 -3.46 3.95
C VAL A 22 0.62 -4.08 4.34
N TYR A 23 -0.47 -3.51 3.84
CA TYR A 23 -1.83 -3.97 4.06
C TYR A 23 -2.44 -4.37 2.73
N ARG A 24 -3.13 -5.51 2.72
CA ARG A 24 -3.82 -6.02 1.54
C ARG A 24 -5.31 -6.12 1.86
N ILE A 25 -6.10 -5.25 1.25
CA ILE A 25 -7.54 -5.18 1.43
C ILE A 25 -8.18 -5.78 0.18
N TYR A 26 -9.11 -6.71 0.38
CA TYR A 26 -9.91 -7.24 -0.70
C TYR A 26 -11.26 -6.53 -0.73
N GLU A 27 -11.50 -5.77 -1.79
CA GLU A 27 -12.78 -5.08 -2.03
C GLU A 27 -13.33 -5.58 -3.36
N ASN A 28 -14.27 -6.51 -3.31
CA ASN A 28 -14.83 -7.16 -4.49
C ASN A 28 -15.28 -6.10 -5.54
N PRO A 29 -14.80 -6.14 -6.80
CA PRO A 29 -14.02 -7.21 -7.47
C PRO A 29 -12.49 -7.03 -7.50
N TYR A 30 -11.92 -6.08 -6.77
CA TYR A 30 -10.52 -5.68 -6.81
C TYR A 30 -9.73 -6.03 -5.54
N PHE A 31 -8.41 -6.09 -5.67
CA PHE A 31 -7.48 -6.17 -4.54
C PHE A 31 -6.74 -4.85 -4.41
N LYS A 32 -6.87 -4.20 -3.26
CA LYS A 32 -6.12 -3.01 -2.89
C LYS A 32 -4.91 -3.40 -2.06
N VAL A 33 -3.74 -2.90 -2.44
CA VAL A 33 -2.52 -3.03 -1.64
C VAL A 33 -2.14 -1.63 -1.20
N THR A 34 -2.28 -1.36 0.10
CA THR A 34 -1.94 -0.09 0.73
C THR A 34 -0.65 -0.26 1.53
N VAL A 35 0.26 0.69 1.41
CA VAL A 35 1.58 0.63 2.04
C VAL A 35 1.86 1.93 2.79
N GLY A 36 2.39 1.79 4.00
CA GLY A 36 2.77 2.90 4.87
C GLY A 36 1.61 3.51 5.65
N ASP A 37 1.93 3.96 6.86
CA ASP A 37 1.07 4.62 7.82
C ASP A 37 1.43 6.11 7.91
N PHE A 38 1.02 6.88 6.91
CA PHE A 38 1.33 8.30 6.85
C PHE A 38 0.33 9.12 7.65
N ARG A 39 0.82 9.83 8.68
CA ARG A 39 0.00 10.79 9.45
C ARG A 39 -0.39 12.01 8.63
N THR A 40 0.46 12.40 7.67
CA THR A 40 0.21 13.58 6.84
C THR A 40 0.16 13.22 5.35
N ARG A 41 -0.66 13.97 4.61
CA ARG A 41 -0.73 13.85 3.14
C ARG A 41 0.62 14.12 2.47
N SER A 42 1.43 15.03 3.03
CA SER A 42 2.73 15.40 2.49
C SER A 42 3.73 14.25 2.54
N GLU A 43 3.76 13.48 3.63
CA GLU A 43 4.59 12.28 3.75
C GLU A 43 4.13 11.19 2.78
N ALA A 44 2.82 10.94 2.72
CA ALA A 44 2.24 9.99 1.76
C ALA A 44 2.58 10.36 0.32
N MET A 45 2.59 11.65 0.00
CA MET A 45 2.90 12.14 -1.34
C MET A 45 4.38 11.95 -1.70
N ARG A 46 5.31 12.18 -0.76
CA ARG A 46 6.73 11.87 -0.99
C ARG A 46 6.93 10.39 -1.26
N PHE A 47 6.36 9.53 -0.44
CA PHE A 47 6.47 8.09 -0.61
C PHE A 47 5.81 7.63 -1.91
N MET A 48 4.63 8.15 -2.25
CA MET A 48 3.96 7.88 -3.53
C MET A 48 4.87 8.26 -4.71
N LEU A 49 5.59 9.37 -4.67
CA LEU A 49 6.49 9.76 -5.77
C LEU A 49 7.65 8.79 -5.97
N GLU A 50 8.16 8.19 -4.89
CA GLU A 50 9.17 7.13 -4.97
C GLU A 50 8.56 5.85 -5.54
N VAL A 51 7.45 5.41 -4.96
CA VAL A 51 6.71 4.21 -5.38
C VAL A 51 6.25 4.31 -6.83
N ARG A 52 5.83 5.48 -7.29
CA ARG A 52 5.37 5.73 -8.67
C ARG A 52 6.40 5.41 -9.73
N LYS A 53 7.70 5.40 -9.38
CA LYS A 53 8.76 5.00 -10.31
C LYS A 53 8.66 3.51 -10.66
N THR A 54 8.23 2.69 -9.71
CA THR A 54 8.08 1.23 -9.87
C THR A 54 6.62 0.85 -10.18
N TYR A 55 5.67 1.59 -9.59
CA TYR A 55 4.23 1.35 -9.69
C TYR A 55 3.53 2.64 -10.15
N PRO A 56 3.51 2.94 -11.46
CA PRO A 56 2.95 4.19 -11.99
C PRO A 56 1.45 4.35 -11.70
N GLN A 57 0.75 3.23 -11.46
CA GLN A 57 -0.66 3.15 -11.09
C GLN A 57 -0.89 3.42 -9.59
N ALA A 58 0.15 3.70 -8.79
CA ALA A 58 -0.01 4.02 -7.37
C ALA A 58 -0.67 5.38 -7.16
N PHE A 59 -1.60 5.44 -6.20
CA PHE A 59 -2.33 6.64 -5.81
C PHE A 59 -2.44 6.74 -4.28
N ILE A 60 -2.55 7.97 -3.76
CA ILE A 60 -2.78 8.21 -2.33
C ILE A 60 -4.24 7.89 -2.02
N THR A 61 -4.44 6.87 -1.20
CA THR A 61 -5.76 6.53 -0.66
C THR A 61 -5.85 7.04 0.77
N ARG A 62 -6.95 7.71 1.10
CA ARG A 62 -7.31 8.03 2.48
C ARG A 62 -8.28 6.96 2.96
N GLU A 63 -7.75 5.91 3.57
CA GLU A 63 -8.57 4.86 4.16
C GLU A 63 -8.49 4.94 5.69
N SER A 64 -9.59 4.53 6.32
CA SER A 64 -9.66 4.29 7.75
C SER A 64 -8.80 3.08 8.06
N ILE A 65 -7.53 3.29 8.39
CA ILE A 65 -6.70 2.24 8.99
C ILE A 65 -7.46 1.71 10.22
N SER A 66 -7.67 0.39 10.26
CA SER A 66 -8.23 -0.26 11.43
C SER A 66 -7.21 -0.12 12.55
N TYR A 67 -7.40 0.88 13.41
CA TYR A 67 -6.64 0.98 14.64
C TYR A 67 -6.80 -0.34 15.41
N PRO A 68 -5.72 -0.92 15.95
CA PRO A 68 -5.86 -2.03 16.89
C PRO A 68 -6.79 -1.58 18.04
N PRO A 69 -7.68 -2.45 18.53
CA PRO A 69 -8.55 -2.11 19.64
C PRO A 69 -7.71 -1.78 20.89
N LEU A 70 -8.15 -0.76 21.63
CA LEU A 70 -7.59 -0.33 22.91
C LEU A 70 -7.62 -1.45 23.96
#